data_AF-A0A293MK23-F1
#
_entry.id   AF-A0A293MK23-F1
#
_cell.length_a   1.000
_cell.length_b   1.000
_cell.length_c   1.000
_cell.angle_alpha   90.00
_cell.angle_beta   90.00
_cell.angle_gamma   90.00
#
_symmetry.space_group_name_H-M   'P 1'
#
loop_
_entity.id
_entity.type
_entity.pdbx_description
1 polymer ?
#
loop_
_entity_poly.entity_id
_entity_poly.type
_entity_poly.pdbx_seq_one_letter_code
_entity_poly.pdbx_strand_id
1 'polypeptide(L)' 'MTQLPDYKPFPKYHPTTSFAQVVPKLSCKGRDLLQKLLICNPAIRMSADHAMQHPYFSDLPPSIRNG' A
#
# COMPACT_ATOMS: atom_id res chain seq x y z
N MET A 1 18.64 13.16 13.52
CA MET A 1 18.09 13.17 12.15
C MET A 1 18.80 12.09 11.35
N THR A 2 18.12 11.04 10.96
CA THR A 2 18.70 9.98 10.12
C THR A 2 18.64 10.42 8.66
N GLN A 3 19.75 10.97 8.16
CA GLN A 3 19.93 11.18 6.72
C GLN A 3 20.16 9.81 6.07
N LEU A 4 19.42 9.52 4.99
CA LEU A 4 19.58 8.27 4.24
C LEU A 4 20.94 8.32 3.50
N PRO A 5 21.85 7.36 3.70
CA PRO A 5 23.25 7.43 3.21
C PRO A 5 23.38 7.70 1.71
N ASP A 6 22.48 7.13 0.91
CA ASP A 6 22.52 7.20 -0.55
C ASP A 6 21.45 8.16 -1.13
N TYR A 7 20.85 9.02 -0.32
CA TYR A 7 19.83 9.93 -0.81
C TYR A 7 20.39 10.91 -1.84
N LYS A 8 19.75 10.94 -3.00
CA LYS A 8 19.98 11.94 -4.04
C LYS A 8 18.72 12.78 -4.21
N PRO A 9 18.83 14.10 -4.38
CA PRO A 9 17.67 14.93 -4.68
C PRO A 9 17.09 14.51 -6.04
N PHE A 10 15.80 14.22 -6.07
CA PHE A 10 15.04 13.94 -7.28
C PHE A 10 14.15 15.14 -7.66
N PRO A 11 13.72 15.25 -8.92
CA PRO A 11 12.65 16.17 -9.29
C PRO A 11 11.40 15.96 -8.41
N LYS A 12 10.63 17.02 -8.20
CA LYS A 12 9.33 16.91 -7.51
C LYS A 12 8.32 16.28 -8.45
N TYR A 13 8.03 14.99 -8.24
CA TYR A 13 6.96 14.30 -8.96
C TYR A 13 5.62 14.55 -8.28
N HIS A 14 4.73 15.25 -8.98
CA HIS A 14 3.35 15.36 -8.52
C HIS A 14 2.59 14.07 -8.84
N PRO A 15 1.73 13.55 -7.95
CA PRO A 15 0.86 12.43 -8.27
C PRO A 15 -0.08 12.84 -9.41
N THR A 16 0.14 12.33 -10.62
CA THR A 16 -0.66 12.65 -11.80
C THR A 16 -1.74 11.62 -12.10
N THR A 17 -1.62 10.42 -11.52
CA THR A 17 -2.50 9.28 -11.77
C THR A 17 -3.01 8.69 -10.48
N SER A 18 -4.31 8.38 -10.46
CA SER A 18 -4.96 7.65 -9.37
C SER A 18 -4.70 6.15 -9.50
N PHE A 19 -4.77 5.42 -8.38
CA PHE A 19 -4.73 3.94 -8.43
C PHE A 19 -5.87 3.34 -9.27
N ALA A 20 -7.00 4.02 -9.40
CA ALA A 20 -8.07 3.58 -10.29
C ALA A 20 -7.64 3.53 -11.76
N GLN A 21 -6.77 4.45 -12.19
CA GLN A 21 -6.23 4.48 -13.56
C GLN A 21 -5.10 3.47 -13.74
N VAL A 22 -4.24 3.30 -12.74
CA VAL A 22 -3.08 2.39 -12.81
C VAL A 22 -3.51 0.92 -12.70
N VAL A 23 -4.47 0.61 -11.83
CA VAL A 23 -4.98 -0.75 -11.59
C VAL A 23 -6.51 -0.79 -11.70
N PRO A 24 -7.06 -0.67 -12.92
CA PRO A 24 -8.51 -0.51 -13.12
C PRO A 24 -9.31 -1.75 -12.70
N LYS A 25 -8.72 -2.94 -12.86
CA LYS A 25 -9.36 -4.22 -12.50
C LYS A 25 -9.36 -4.53 -11.00
N LEU A 26 -8.62 -3.77 -10.20
CA LEU A 26 -8.58 -3.97 -8.76
C LEU A 26 -9.83 -3.37 -8.13
N SER A 27 -10.41 -4.02 -7.12
CA SER A 27 -11.58 -3.48 -6.42
C SER A 27 -11.23 -2.20 -5.65
N CYS A 28 -12.23 -1.42 -5.25
CA CYS A 28 -12.00 -0.23 -4.41
C CYS A 28 -11.28 -0.58 -3.11
N LYS A 29 -11.65 -1.69 -2.46
CA LYS A 29 -10.98 -2.21 -1.26
C LYS A 29 -9.53 -2.61 -1.54
N GLY A 30 -9.25 -3.21 -2.69
CA GLY A 30 -7.89 -3.59 -3.07
C GLY A 30 -7.00 -2.37 -3.33
N ARG A 31 -7.55 -1.33 -3.95
CA ARG A 31 -6.83 -0.06 -4.14
C ARG A 31 -6.55 0.66 -2.82
N ASP A 32 -7.49 0.63 -1.87
CA ASP A 32 -7.27 1.18 -0.52
C ASP A 32 -6.13 0.45 0.21
N LEU A 33 -6.12 -0.89 0.18
CA LEU A 33 -5.02 -1.69 0.71
C LEU A 33 -3.69 -1.33 0.02
N LEU A 34 -3.68 -1.27 -1.31
CA LEU A 34 -2.49 -0.96 -2.09
C LEU A 34 -1.92 0.43 -1.75
N GLN A 35 -2.80 1.42 -1.58
CA GLN A 35 -2.40 2.77 -1.18
C GLN A 35 -1.73 2.79 0.20
N LYS A 36 -2.20 1.97 1.15
CA LYS A 36 -1.63 1.86 2.50
C LYS A 36 -0.31 1.07 2.53
N LEU A 37 -0.10 0.16 1.57
CA LEU A 37 1.13 -0.61 1.40
C LEU A 37 2.23 0.16 0.64
N LEU A 38 1.88 0.98 -0.34
CA LEU A 38 2.84 1.73 -1.18
C LEU A 38 3.17 3.13 -0.64
N ILE A 39 3.24 3.27 0.69
CA ILE A 39 3.67 4.51 1.32
C ILE A 39 5.20 4.61 1.34
N CYS A 40 5.75 5.67 0.73
CA CYS A 40 7.19 5.89 0.62
C CYS A 40 7.88 5.93 1.98
N ASN A 41 7.31 6.65 2.95
CA ASN A 41 7.83 6.69 4.32
C ASN A 41 7.50 5.38 5.04
N PRO A 42 8.50 4.53 5.38
CA PRO A 42 8.24 3.24 6.01
C PRO A 42 7.59 3.35 7.39
N ALA A 43 7.81 4.44 8.13
CA ALA A 43 7.27 4.62 9.50
C ALA A 43 5.74 4.70 9.55
N ILE A 44 5.10 5.07 8.44
CA ILE A 44 3.64 5.19 8.32
C ILE A 44 3.05 4.18 7.34
N ARG A 45 3.86 3.24 6.85
CA ARG A 45 3.42 2.16 5.97
C ARG A 45 2.70 1.10 6.80
N MET A 46 1.59 0.58 6.27
CA MET A 46 0.84 -0.49 6.92
C MET A 46 1.72 -1.73 7.17
N SER A 47 1.62 -2.32 8.36
CA SER A 47 2.28 -3.58 8.71
C SER A 47 1.60 -4.79 8.05
N ALA A 48 2.31 -5.91 7.96
CA ALA A 48 1.75 -7.16 7.45
C ALA A 48 0.53 -7.62 8.26
N ASP A 49 0.60 -7.57 9.59
CA ASP A 49 -0.50 -7.98 10.47
C ASP A 49 -1.77 -7.15 10.22
N HIS A 50 -1.64 -5.84 10.05
CA HIS A 50 -2.77 -4.98 9.73
C HIS A 50 -3.29 -5.21 8.30
N ALA A 51 -2.41 -5.51 7.33
CA ALA A 51 -2.81 -5.81 5.97
C ALA A 51 -3.64 -7.10 5.89
N MET A 52 -3.26 -8.14 6.63
CA MET A 52 -4.02 -9.41 6.69
C MET A 52 -5.42 -9.24 7.28
N GLN A 53 -5.63 -8.22 8.13
CA GLN A 53 -6.94 -7.88 8.70
C GLN A 53 -7.78 -6.95 7.80
N HIS A 54 -7.26 -6.53 6.65
CA HIS A 54 -7.91 -5.55 5.79
C HIS A 54 -9.22 -6.07 5.17
N PRO A 55 -10.27 -5.23 5.01
CA PRO A 55 -11.54 -5.63 4.40
C PRO A 55 -11.47 -6.18 2.97
N TYR A 56 -10.33 -5.99 2.30
CA TYR A 56 -10.05 -6.57 0.99
C TYR A 56 -10.03 -8.10 1.03
N PHE A 57 -9.64 -8.69 2.17
CA PHE A 57 -9.55 -10.13 2.37
C PHE A 57 -10.78 -10.72 3.08
N SER A 58 -11.85 -9.94 3.28
CA SER A 58 -13.06 -10.40 3.98
C SER A 58 -13.74 -11.59 3.32
N ASP A 59 -13.58 -11.74 2.00
CA ASP A 59 -14.23 -12.80 1.21
C ASP A 59 -13.37 -14.08 1.11
N LEU A 60 -12.19 -14.10 1.76
CA LEU A 60 -11.35 -15.29 1.81
C LEU A 60 -11.88 -16.31 2.84
N PRO A 61 -11.76 -17.62 2.55
CA PRO A 61 -12.12 -18.65 3.50
C PRO A 61 -11.24 -18.57 4.77
N PRO A 62 -11.77 -18.93 5.96
CA PRO A 62 -11.03 -18.84 7.22
C PRO A 62 -9.70 -19.60 7.23
N SER A 63 -9.61 -20.70 6.47
CA SER A 63 -8.40 -21.50 6.32
C SER A 63 -7.23 -20.76 5.68
N ILE A 64 -7.50 -19.73 4.87
CA ILE A 64 -6.47 -18.89 4.24
C ILE A 64 -6.17 -17.66 5.10
N ARG A 65 -7.16 -17.17 5.85
CA ARG A 65 -7.05 -15.94 6.66
C ARG A 65 -6.23 -16.13 7.95
N ASN A 66 -6.24 -17.33 8.51
CA ASN A 66 -5.61 -17.66 9.81
C ASN A 66 -4.35 -18.54 9.67
N GLY A 67 -3.88 -18.75 8.44
CA GLY A 67 -2.69 -19.57 8.15
C GLY A 67 -1.38 -18.82 8.35
#